data_AF-A0A958GAW5-F1
#
_entry.id   AF-A0A958GAW5-F1
#
_cell.length_a   1.000
_cell.length_b   1.000
_cell.length_c   1.000
_cell.angle_alpha   90.00
_cell.angle_beta   90.00
_cell.angle_gamma   90.00
#
_symmetry.space_group_name_H-M   'P 1'
#
loop_
_entity.id
_entity.type
_entity.pdbx_description
1 polymer ?
#
loop_
_entity_poly.entity_id
_entity_poly.type
_entity_poly.pdbx_seq_one_letter_code
_entity_poly.pdbx_strand_id
1 'polypeptide(L)'
;LKLAVTQDNPIQAQGLGSMFNAVMLAAKHLKNSLKGLAGKAVDRTGDFASSKLLGWAREPLNENLGRFFGDVFVYFEGRGDKHHPGKIPDRILQAIDAAAADAGDEPLIIICHSLGAVIAFDLISYYRSELEVDLFVSAGSQVAHFEEIKLYHNSDRNIKLGKKAPTPANIRHWINVFDTVDIFSYACKDVFDRVDVDAEYDTRTFVVKSHSEYFKQARFYERLRARIDAL
;
A
#
# COMPACT_ATOMS: atom_id res chain seq x y z
N LEU A 1 0.38 22.52 12.17
CA LEU A 1 0.71 21.71 10.98
C LEU A 1 1.27 22.55 9.84
N LYS A 2 2.57 22.87 9.89
CA LYS A 2 3.32 23.25 8.68
C LYS A 2 3.69 21.94 7.99
N LEU A 3 2.90 21.54 6.99
CA LEU A 3 3.27 20.44 6.10
C LEU A 3 4.48 20.90 5.27
N ALA A 4 5.69 20.59 5.73
CA ALA A 4 6.90 20.76 4.95
C ALA A 4 6.92 19.71 3.83
N VAL A 5 6.15 19.96 2.77
CA VAL A 5 6.31 19.24 1.50
C VAL A 5 7.56 19.83 0.85
N THR A 6 8.69 19.15 0.99
CA THR A 6 9.86 19.41 0.16
C THR A 6 9.50 19.01 -1.27
N GLN A 7 9.07 19.99 -2.06
CA GLN A 7 9.14 19.89 -3.51
C GLN A 7 10.62 19.88 -3.87
N ASP A 8 11.11 18.76 -4.41
CA ASP A 8 12.08 18.73 -5.53
C ASP A 8 12.44 17.29 -5.91
N ASN A 9 11.62 16.72 -6.80
CA ASN A 9 12.02 16.05 -8.04
C ASN A 9 10.76 15.45 -8.69
N PRO A 10 10.48 15.68 -9.98
CA PRO A 10 9.39 15.00 -10.65
C PRO A 10 9.76 13.52 -10.77
N ILE A 11 9.21 12.67 -9.90
CA ILE A 11 9.16 11.23 -10.17
C ILE A 11 8.22 11.07 -11.36
N GLN A 12 8.81 11.07 -12.55
CA GLN A 12 8.10 10.82 -13.78
C GLN A 12 7.65 9.36 -13.74
N ALA A 13 6.36 9.15 -13.47
CA ALA A 13 5.71 7.84 -13.43
C ALA A 13 5.61 7.24 -14.84
N GLN A 14 6.75 6.91 -15.45
CA GLN A 14 6.83 6.37 -16.81
C GLN A 14 6.10 5.02 -16.93
N GLY A 15 6.01 4.23 -15.85
CA GLY A 15 5.28 2.96 -15.82
C GLY A 15 3.75 3.06 -15.73
N LEU A 16 3.19 4.20 -15.27
CA LEU A 16 1.74 4.38 -15.14
C LEU A 16 1.08 4.76 -16.49
N GLY A 17 1.80 5.53 -17.32
CA GLY A 17 1.33 5.94 -18.64
C GLY A 17 1.21 4.77 -19.62
N SER A 18 2.16 3.82 -19.57
CA SER A 18 2.14 2.62 -20.40
C SER A 18 0.95 1.71 -20.06
N MET A 19 0.64 1.53 -18.78
CA MET A 19 -0.52 0.76 -18.32
C MET A 19 -1.87 1.41 -18.72
N PHE A 20 -2.00 2.73 -18.58
CA PHE A 20 -3.23 3.43 -18.96
C PHE A 20 -3.49 3.30 -20.46
N ASN A 21 -2.44 3.41 -21.29
CA ASN A 21 -2.53 3.16 -22.72
C ASN A 21 -2.88 1.70 -23.03
N ALA A 22 -2.32 0.72 -22.31
CA ALA A 22 -2.62 -0.69 -22.52
C ALA A 22 -4.08 -1.03 -22.19
N VAL A 23 -4.62 -0.52 -21.07
CA VAL A 23 -6.03 -0.70 -20.69
C VAL A 23 -6.97 0.01 -21.66
N MET A 24 -6.63 1.22 -22.10
CA MET A 24 -7.39 1.95 -23.13
C MET A 24 -7.36 1.24 -24.49
N LEU A 25 -6.22 0.69 -24.89
CA LEU A 25 -6.07 -0.12 -26.10
C LEU A 25 -6.92 -1.38 -25.99
N ALA A 26 -6.86 -2.11 -24.87
CA ALA A 26 -7.70 -3.27 -24.61
C ALA A 26 -9.21 -2.93 -24.71
N ALA A 27 -9.65 -1.83 -24.11
CA ALA A 27 -11.04 -1.37 -24.20
C ALA A 27 -11.44 -0.95 -25.63
N LYS A 28 -10.56 -0.27 -26.37
CA LYS A 28 -10.78 0.13 -27.77
C LYS A 28 -10.87 -1.08 -28.69
N HIS A 29 -10.03 -2.09 -28.48
CA HIS A 29 -10.05 -3.33 -29.25
C HIS A 29 -11.29 -4.18 -28.93
N LEU A 30 -11.70 -4.27 -27.66
CA LEU A 30 -12.95 -4.93 -27.27
C LEU A 30 -14.18 -4.27 -27.93
N LYS A 31 -14.23 -2.92 -27.94
CA LYS A 31 -15.29 -2.16 -28.58
C LYS A 31 -15.33 -2.35 -30.10
N ASN A 32 -14.18 -2.48 -30.74
CA ASN A 32 -14.08 -2.78 -32.18
C ASN A 32 -14.46 -4.22 -32.51
N SER A 33 -14.09 -5.19 -31.66
CA SER A 33 -14.52 -6.60 -31.79
C SER A 33 -16.03 -6.76 -31.59
N LEU A 34 -16.63 -6.02 -30.65
CA LEU A 34 -18.09 -5.99 -30.45
C LEU A 34 -18.84 -5.37 -31.63
N LYS A 35 -18.25 -4.37 -32.31
CA LYS A 35 -18.80 -3.83 -33.57
C LYS A 35 -18.69 -4.81 -34.75
N GLY A 36 -17.73 -5.73 -34.72
CA GLY A 36 -17.57 -6.79 -35.72
C GLY A 36 -18.46 -8.02 -35.49
N LEU A 37 -19.14 -8.11 -34.35
CA LEU A 37 -19.95 -9.27 -33.94
C LEU A 37 -21.48 -9.09 -34.14
N ALA A 38 -21.90 -8.06 -34.89
CA ALA A 38 -23.25 -7.99 -35.43
C ALA A 38 -23.41 -8.99 -36.58
N GLY A 39 -23.34 -10.29 -36.28
CA GLY A 39 -23.54 -11.36 -37.25
C GLY A 39 -22.79 -12.65 -36.93
N LYS A 40 -23.52 -13.59 -36.33
CA LYS A 40 -23.30 -15.06 -36.27
C LYS A 40 -22.41 -15.63 -35.15
N ALA A 41 -23.03 -16.60 -34.47
CA ALA A 41 -22.50 -17.75 -33.73
C ALA A 41 -21.48 -17.48 -32.60
N VAL A 42 -22.02 -17.47 -31.37
CA VAL A 42 -21.29 -17.59 -30.10
C VAL A 42 -21.05 -19.09 -29.86
N ASP A 43 -19.78 -19.50 -29.69
CA ASP A 43 -19.36 -20.57 -28.75
C ASP A 43 -17.88 -21.01 -28.82
N ARG A 44 -17.00 -20.40 -29.64
CA ARG A 44 -15.56 -20.77 -29.62
C ARG A 44 -14.55 -19.62 -29.67
N THR A 45 -14.99 -18.37 -29.60
CA THR A 45 -14.13 -17.18 -29.72
C THR A 45 -13.89 -16.44 -28.40
N GLY A 46 -14.55 -16.84 -27.31
CA GLY A 46 -14.37 -16.25 -25.98
C GLY A 46 -12.94 -16.39 -25.47
N ASP A 47 -12.31 -17.55 -25.68
CA ASP A 47 -10.97 -17.87 -25.16
C ASP A 47 -9.83 -17.19 -25.93
N PHE A 48 -10.00 -16.92 -27.22
CA PHE A 48 -8.96 -16.29 -28.04
C PHE A 48 -8.90 -14.77 -27.85
N ALA A 49 -10.07 -14.13 -27.70
CA ALA A 49 -10.15 -12.69 -27.43
C ALA A 49 -9.70 -12.38 -25.99
N SER A 50 -10.08 -13.20 -25.01
CA SER A 50 -9.66 -13.04 -23.61
C SER A 50 -8.16 -13.29 -23.41
N SER A 51 -7.60 -14.34 -24.02
CA SER A 51 -6.16 -14.65 -23.91
C SER A 51 -5.25 -13.60 -24.55
N LYS A 52 -5.64 -13.01 -25.69
CA LYS A 52 -4.89 -11.90 -26.32
C LYS A 52 -4.96 -10.61 -25.49
N LEU A 53 -6.13 -10.31 -24.92
CA LEU A 53 -6.32 -9.13 -24.07
C LEU A 53 -5.57 -9.26 -22.73
N LEU A 54 -5.60 -10.45 -22.13
CA LEU A 54 -4.74 -10.83 -21.00
C LEU A 54 -3.26 -10.73 -21.37
N GLY A 55 -2.87 -11.21 -22.55
CA GLY A 55 -1.49 -11.16 -23.06
C GLY A 55 -0.94 -9.73 -23.19
N TRP A 56 -1.75 -8.77 -23.63
CA TRP A 56 -1.33 -7.36 -23.74
C TRP A 56 -1.32 -6.60 -22.41
N ALA A 57 -2.18 -6.99 -21.47
CA ALA A 57 -2.14 -6.45 -20.11
C ALA A 57 -0.99 -7.07 -19.28
N ARG A 58 -0.51 -8.27 -19.66
CA ARG A 58 0.45 -9.07 -18.91
C ARG A 58 1.84 -8.46 -18.80
N GLU A 59 2.42 -7.92 -19.88
CA GLU A 59 3.77 -7.35 -19.83
C GLU A 59 3.91 -6.18 -18.85
N PRO A 60 3.11 -5.09 -18.94
CA PRO A 60 3.23 -3.96 -18.02
C PRO A 60 2.77 -4.32 -16.59
N LEU A 61 1.82 -5.25 -16.46
CA LEU A 61 1.41 -5.77 -15.16
C LEU A 61 2.54 -6.56 -14.49
N ASN A 62 3.21 -7.44 -15.23
CA ASN A 62 4.34 -8.23 -14.74
C ASN A 62 5.55 -7.36 -14.38
N GLU A 63 5.81 -6.30 -15.14
CA GLU A 63 6.90 -5.37 -14.82
C GLU A 63 6.66 -4.67 -13.48
N ASN A 64 5.44 -4.13 -13.27
CA ASN A 64 5.08 -3.45 -12.03
C ASN A 64 5.05 -4.41 -10.84
N LEU A 65 4.43 -5.60 -10.98
CA LEU A 65 4.44 -6.64 -9.95
C LEU A 65 5.88 -7.10 -9.64
N GLY A 66 6.67 -7.38 -10.67
CA GLY A 66 8.04 -7.85 -10.53
C GLY A 66 8.92 -6.85 -9.81
N ARG A 67 8.78 -5.56 -10.14
CA ARG A 67 9.49 -4.48 -9.42
C ARG A 67 9.04 -4.38 -7.97
N PHE A 68 7.73 -4.37 -7.71
CA PHE A 68 7.20 -4.32 -6.36
C PHE A 68 7.73 -5.48 -5.50
N PHE A 69 7.65 -6.72 -5.99
CA PHE A 69 8.20 -7.87 -5.28
C PHE A 69 9.71 -7.80 -5.12
N GLY A 70 10.43 -7.29 -6.13
CA GLY A 70 11.86 -6.99 -6.01
C GLY A 70 12.17 -6.05 -4.86
N ASP A 71 11.43 -4.95 -4.73
CA ASP A 71 11.60 -3.97 -3.65
C ASP A 71 11.26 -4.59 -2.27
N VAL A 72 10.21 -5.42 -2.20
CA VAL A 72 9.85 -6.19 -0.99
C VAL A 72 11.00 -7.09 -0.55
N PHE A 73 11.61 -7.85 -1.48
CA PHE A 73 12.73 -8.74 -1.17
C PHE A 73 13.97 -7.95 -0.75
N VAL A 74 14.32 -6.90 -1.48
CA VAL A 74 15.45 -6.03 -1.14
C VAL A 74 15.30 -5.44 0.25
N TYR A 75 14.09 -4.99 0.61
CA TYR A 75 13.83 -4.50 1.96
C TYR A 75 14.01 -5.61 3.00
N PHE A 76 13.26 -6.71 2.90
CA PHE A 76 13.24 -7.71 3.96
C PHE A 76 14.55 -8.49 4.09
N GLU A 77 15.28 -8.73 3.00
CA GLU A 77 16.63 -9.33 3.04
C GLU A 77 17.66 -8.34 3.59
N GLY A 78 17.54 -7.06 3.21
CA GLY A 78 18.51 -6.02 3.54
C GLY A 78 18.26 -5.29 4.85
N ARG A 79 17.16 -5.55 5.58
CA ARG A 79 16.74 -4.71 6.73
C ARG A 79 17.62 -4.80 7.98
N GLY A 80 18.45 -5.85 8.10
CA GLY A 80 19.29 -6.04 9.29
C GLY A 80 18.49 -6.20 10.58
N ASP A 81 19.04 -5.73 11.70
CA ASP A 81 18.44 -5.83 13.04
C ASP A 81 18.51 -4.49 13.81
N LYS A 82 17.97 -4.44 15.04
CA LYS A 82 17.89 -3.20 15.85
C LYS A 82 19.27 -2.57 16.13
N HIS A 83 20.33 -3.36 16.19
CA HIS A 83 21.69 -2.90 16.45
C HIS A 83 22.47 -2.57 15.16
N HIS A 84 22.17 -3.28 14.08
CA HIS A 84 22.79 -3.09 12.76
C HIS A 84 21.70 -2.94 11.69
N PRO A 85 21.00 -1.79 11.65
CA PRO A 85 19.95 -1.57 10.67
C PRO A 85 20.54 -1.54 9.25
N GLY A 86 19.78 -2.10 8.32
CA GLY A 86 20.07 -1.98 6.89
C GLY A 86 20.00 -0.55 6.38
N LYS A 87 20.49 -0.31 5.15
CA LYS A 87 20.50 1.04 4.55
C LYS A 87 19.12 1.70 4.46
N ILE A 88 18.08 0.92 4.12
CA ILE A 88 16.71 1.43 4.03
C ILE A 88 16.15 1.74 5.43
N PRO A 89 16.17 0.79 6.40
CA PRO A 89 15.86 1.09 7.80
C PRO A 89 16.59 2.28 8.36
N ASP A 90 17.92 2.35 8.25
CA ASP A 90 18.75 3.42 8.82
C ASP A 90 18.30 4.80 8.32
N ARG A 91 18.08 4.95 7.01
CA ARG A 91 17.60 6.21 6.42
C ARG A 91 16.23 6.63 6.99
N ILE A 92 15.30 5.69 7.15
CA ILE A 92 13.94 6.00 7.59
C ILE A 92 13.91 6.22 9.11
N LEU A 93 14.68 5.45 9.87
CA LEU A 93 14.88 5.64 11.31
C LEU A 93 15.45 7.03 11.59
N GLN A 94 16.45 7.49 10.85
CA GLN A 94 16.98 8.85 10.98
C GLN A 94 15.91 9.91 10.73
N ALA A 95 15.02 9.71 9.74
CA ALA A 95 13.93 10.65 9.47
C ALA A 95 12.86 10.64 10.58
N ILE A 96 12.53 9.47 11.12
CA ILE A 96 11.59 9.31 12.24
C ILE A 96 12.17 9.97 13.51
N ASP A 97 13.43 9.69 13.82
CA ASP A 97 14.13 10.24 14.99
C ASP A 97 14.24 11.77 14.89
N ALA A 98 14.53 12.31 13.70
CA ALA A 98 14.55 13.74 13.46
C ALA A 98 13.17 14.38 13.62
N ALA A 99 12.11 13.74 13.10
CA ALA A 99 10.74 14.22 13.25
C ALA A 99 10.29 14.20 14.72
N ALA A 100 10.62 13.14 15.46
CA ALA A 100 10.32 13.04 16.89
C ALA A 100 11.06 14.11 17.71
N ALA A 101 12.33 14.39 17.38
CA ALA A 101 13.10 15.43 18.04
C ALA A 101 12.56 16.85 17.73
N ASP A 102 12.08 17.09 16.51
CA ASP A 102 11.50 18.39 16.09
C ASP A 102 10.08 18.60 16.64
N ALA A 103 9.32 17.52 16.86
CA ALA A 103 7.94 17.59 17.34
C ALA A 103 7.83 18.25 18.74
N GLY A 104 8.81 18.03 19.62
CA GLY A 104 8.74 18.53 21.00
C GLY A 104 7.50 17.98 21.73
N ASP A 105 6.55 18.86 22.04
CA ASP A 105 5.25 18.50 22.64
C ASP A 105 4.12 18.27 21.59
N GLU A 106 4.40 18.44 20.30
CA GLU A 106 3.44 18.12 19.22
C GLU A 106 3.31 16.60 19.00
N PRO A 107 2.13 16.10 18.59
CA PRO A 107 1.93 14.67 18.36
C PRO A 107 2.75 14.14 17.19
N LEU A 108 3.38 12.97 17.36
CA LEU A 108 4.10 12.29 16.29
C LEU A 108 3.13 11.48 15.42
N ILE A 109 2.96 11.94 14.18
CA ILE A 109 2.05 11.32 13.20
C ILE A 109 2.87 10.72 12.04
N ILE A 110 2.67 9.44 11.77
CA ILE A 110 3.30 8.73 10.66
C ILE A 110 2.22 8.35 9.64
N ILE A 111 2.30 8.94 8.44
CA ILE A 111 1.39 8.64 7.32
C ILE A 111 2.18 7.95 6.22
N CYS A 112 1.72 6.76 5.83
CA CYS A 112 2.44 5.91 4.90
C CYS A 112 1.51 5.29 3.84
N HIS A 113 2.12 4.94 2.71
CA HIS A 113 1.45 4.33 1.57
C HIS A 113 2.21 3.10 1.08
N SER A 114 1.49 2.06 0.65
CA SER A 114 2.06 0.85 0.04
C SER A 114 3.17 0.24 0.90
N LEU A 115 4.30 -0.14 0.30
CA LEU A 115 5.48 -0.70 0.97
C LEU A 115 6.02 0.25 2.05
N GLY A 116 5.83 1.56 1.92
CA GLY A 116 6.23 2.52 2.95
C GLY A 116 5.55 2.28 4.29
N ALA A 117 4.30 1.81 4.29
CA ALA A 117 3.58 1.48 5.53
C ALA A 117 4.09 0.17 6.15
N VAL A 118 4.47 -0.80 5.31
CA VAL A 118 5.13 -2.04 5.76
C VAL A 118 6.45 -1.72 6.46
N ILE A 119 7.27 -0.87 5.82
CA ILE A 119 8.57 -0.48 6.37
C ILE A 119 8.37 0.29 7.67
N ALA A 120 7.52 1.32 7.67
CA ALA A 120 7.26 2.11 8.87
C ALA A 120 6.75 1.24 10.03
N PHE A 121 5.80 0.33 9.77
CA PHE A 121 5.28 -0.60 10.77
C PHE A 121 6.38 -1.50 11.35
N ASP A 122 7.22 -2.11 10.51
CA ASP A 122 8.35 -2.94 10.95
C ASP A 122 9.34 -2.14 11.82
N LEU A 123 9.65 -0.90 11.40
CA LEU A 123 10.57 -0.02 12.12
C LEU A 123 10.04 0.41 13.49
N ILE A 124 8.82 0.94 13.55
CA ILE A 124 8.24 1.41 14.82
C ILE A 124 7.87 0.26 15.76
N SER A 125 7.59 -0.94 15.24
CA SER A 125 7.23 -2.09 16.07
C SER A 125 8.44 -2.84 16.66
N TYR A 126 9.60 -2.84 15.97
CA TYR A 126 10.78 -3.58 16.40
C TYR A 126 12.00 -2.68 16.68
N TYR A 127 12.34 -1.77 15.75
CA TYR A 127 13.57 -0.97 15.82
C TYR A 127 13.45 0.26 16.75
N ARG A 128 12.25 0.84 16.85
CA ARG A 128 11.91 2.00 17.69
C ARG A 128 10.67 1.75 18.53
N SER A 129 10.59 0.57 19.14
CA SER A 129 9.45 0.16 19.97
C SER A 129 9.25 1.03 21.22
N GLU A 130 10.27 1.82 21.61
CA GLU A 130 10.21 2.81 22.68
C GLU A 130 9.62 4.16 22.25
N LEU A 131 9.51 4.45 20.96
CA LEU A 131 9.01 5.71 20.45
C LEU A 131 7.48 5.68 20.37
N GLU A 132 6.80 6.56 21.11
CA GLU A 132 5.36 6.72 20.99
C GLU A 132 4.98 7.38 19.66
N VAL A 133 4.04 6.76 18.96
CA VAL A 133 3.43 7.26 17.73
C VAL A 133 1.97 7.56 18.03
N ASP A 134 1.60 8.83 18.09
CA ASP A 134 0.24 9.26 18.41
C ASP A 134 -0.77 8.81 17.35
N LEU A 135 -0.36 8.81 16.08
CA LEU A 135 -1.20 8.33 14.99
C LEU A 135 -0.37 7.67 13.89
N PHE A 136 -0.65 6.39 13.64
CA PHE A 136 -0.17 5.67 12.47
C PHE A 136 -1.28 5.57 11.41
N VAL A 137 -1.02 6.06 10.20
CA VAL A 137 -1.94 5.97 9.06
C VAL A 137 -1.31 5.10 7.97
N SER A 138 -1.94 3.97 7.67
CA SER A 138 -1.55 3.10 6.55
C SER A 138 -2.59 3.19 5.45
N ALA A 139 -2.17 3.53 4.23
CA ALA A 139 -3.06 3.59 3.06
C ALA A 139 -2.56 2.65 1.96
N GLY A 140 -3.47 1.86 1.38
CA GLY A 140 -3.13 1.02 0.23
C GLY A 140 -1.98 0.06 0.53
N SER A 141 -1.96 -0.61 1.69
CA SER A 141 -0.75 -1.24 2.22
C SER A 141 -0.87 -2.75 2.46
N GLN A 142 0.30 -3.41 2.54
CA GLN A 142 0.44 -4.85 2.78
C GLN A 142 0.74 -5.20 4.24
N VAL A 143 0.47 -4.29 5.18
CA VAL A 143 0.82 -4.47 6.61
C VAL A 143 0.21 -5.75 7.17
N ALA A 144 -1.10 -5.92 7.00
CA ALA A 144 -1.81 -7.13 7.39
C ALA A 144 -1.25 -8.39 6.71
N HIS A 145 -1.07 -8.33 5.38
CA HIS A 145 -0.60 -9.48 4.60
C HIS A 145 0.75 -10.00 5.09
N PHE A 146 1.71 -9.12 5.34
CA PHE A 146 3.05 -9.52 5.80
C PHE A 146 3.11 -9.98 7.26
N GLU A 147 2.17 -9.52 8.11
CA GLU A 147 1.99 -10.12 9.44
C GLU A 147 1.38 -11.52 9.37
N GLU A 148 0.43 -11.78 8.46
CA GLU A 148 -0.16 -13.12 8.31
C GLU A 148 0.89 -14.16 7.92
N ILE A 149 1.86 -13.79 7.08
CA ILE A 149 3.00 -14.66 6.71
C ILE A 149 4.22 -14.50 7.62
N LYS A 150 4.10 -13.78 8.74
CA LYS A 150 5.10 -13.66 9.80
C LYS A 150 6.47 -13.14 9.33
N LEU A 151 6.46 -12.12 8.47
CA LEU A 151 7.69 -11.53 7.93
C LEU A 151 8.31 -10.46 8.81
N TYR A 152 7.56 -9.81 9.70
CA TYR A 152 8.10 -8.81 10.61
C TYR A 152 8.98 -9.45 11.68
N HIS A 153 9.97 -8.71 12.17
CA HIS A 153 10.83 -9.20 13.26
C HIS A 153 10.03 -9.49 14.54
N ASN A 154 8.97 -8.72 14.79
CA ASN A 154 8.13 -8.86 15.97
C ASN A 154 6.92 -9.80 15.76
N SER A 155 6.78 -10.45 14.61
CA SER A 155 5.67 -11.37 14.34
C SER A 155 5.75 -12.61 15.25
N ASP A 156 4.69 -12.89 16.02
CA ASP A 156 4.59 -14.14 16.79
C ASP A 156 4.16 -15.30 15.88
N ARG A 157 5.11 -16.22 15.61
CA ARG A 157 4.91 -17.42 14.77
C ARG A 157 3.95 -18.45 15.38
N ASN A 158 3.60 -18.29 16.66
CA ASN A 158 2.63 -19.16 17.33
C ASN A 158 1.19 -18.74 17.08
N ILE A 159 0.95 -17.48 16.70
CA ILE A 159 -0.39 -17.00 16.31
C ILE A 159 -0.78 -17.67 14.99
N LYS A 160 -1.85 -18.48 15.05
CA LYS A 160 -2.38 -19.22 13.91
C LYS A 160 -3.53 -18.47 13.26
N LEU A 161 -3.90 -18.90 12.05
CA LEU A 161 -5.00 -18.35 11.27
C LEU A 161 -6.28 -18.24 12.13
N GLY A 162 -6.96 -17.11 12.05
CA GLY A 162 -8.17 -16.80 12.83
C GLY A 162 -7.91 -16.20 14.21
N LYS A 163 -6.64 -16.05 14.63
CA LYS A 163 -6.27 -15.24 15.80
C LYS A 163 -5.59 -13.94 15.36
N LYS A 164 -5.88 -12.87 16.08
CA LYS A 164 -5.30 -11.54 15.83
C LYS A 164 -3.93 -11.41 16.50
N ALA A 165 -2.99 -10.79 15.81
CA ALA A 165 -1.70 -10.36 16.34
C ALA A 165 -1.87 -9.13 17.24
N PRO A 166 -1.03 -8.97 18.27
CA PRO A 166 -1.05 -7.76 19.08
C PRO A 166 -0.60 -6.56 18.25
N THR A 167 -1.37 -5.47 18.29
CA THR A 167 -0.92 -4.19 17.76
C THR A 167 0.21 -3.64 18.64
N PRO A 168 1.32 -3.13 18.07
CA PRO A 168 2.40 -2.53 18.83
C PRO A 168 1.89 -1.51 19.86
N ALA A 169 2.34 -1.65 21.12
CA ALA A 169 1.83 -0.86 22.23
C ALA A 169 2.14 0.64 22.09
N ASN A 170 3.21 0.99 21.38
CA ASN A 170 3.65 2.35 21.13
C ASN A 170 2.84 3.07 20.03
N ILE A 171 1.97 2.36 19.30
CA ILE A 171 1.02 2.98 18.35
C ILE A 171 -0.27 3.31 19.11
N ARG A 172 -0.50 4.59 19.41
CA ARG A 172 -1.66 5.02 20.20
C ARG A 172 -2.96 4.89 19.42
N HIS A 173 -2.98 5.42 18.19
CA HIS A 173 -4.09 5.25 17.27
C HIS A 173 -3.62 4.75 15.91
N TRP A 174 -4.41 3.88 15.30
CA TRP A 174 -4.16 3.36 13.96
C TRP A 174 -5.38 3.50 13.04
N ILE A 175 -5.21 4.28 11.97
CA ILE A 175 -6.13 4.34 10.85
C ILE A 175 -5.54 3.56 9.66
N ASN A 176 -6.17 2.46 9.27
CA ASN A 176 -5.93 1.79 8.00
C ASN A 176 -6.96 2.22 6.96
N VAL A 177 -6.51 2.46 5.73
CA VAL A 177 -7.37 2.79 4.59
C VAL A 177 -7.04 1.86 3.44
N PHE A 178 -8.05 1.16 2.92
CA PHE A 178 -7.88 0.18 1.85
C PHE A 178 -8.95 0.31 0.76
N ASP A 179 -8.57 0.08 -0.49
CA ASP A 179 -9.50 -0.06 -1.61
C ASP A 179 -9.69 -1.55 -1.93
N THR A 180 -10.93 -2.02 -2.04
CA THR A 180 -11.24 -3.43 -2.33
C THR A 180 -10.85 -3.86 -3.74
N VAL A 181 -10.65 -2.91 -4.68
CA VAL A 181 -10.11 -3.23 -6.01
C VAL A 181 -8.58 -3.16 -6.08
N ASP A 182 -7.90 -2.57 -5.09
CA ASP A 182 -6.45 -2.50 -5.03
C ASP A 182 -5.86 -3.83 -4.55
N ILE A 183 -5.24 -4.58 -5.47
CA ILE A 183 -4.65 -5.91 -5.20
C ILE A 183 -3.50 -5.89 -4.19
N PHE A 184 -2.98 -4.73 -3.85
CA PHE A 184 -1.88 -4.54 -2.92
C PHE A 184 -2.34 -3.92 -1.60
N SER A 185 -3.65 -3.76 -1.39
CA SER A 185 -4.21 -3.16 -0.18
C SER A 185 -5.02 -4.17 0.61
N TYR A 186 -4.81 -4.18 1.93
CA TYR A 186 -5.42 -5.16 2.82
C TYR A 186 -6.08 -4.47 4.02
N ALA A 187 -7.25 -4.99 4.42
CA ALA A 187 -7.86 -4.67 5.69
C ALA A 187 -6.97 -5.18 6.84
N CYS A 188 -6.89 -4.43 7.95
CA CYS A 188 -6.02 -4.77 9.07
C CYS A 188 -6.78 -5.29 10.30
N LYS A 189 -8.08 -4.98 10.44
CA LYS A 189 -8.87 -5.26 11.64
C LYS A 189 -9.00 -6.75 11.97
N ASP A 190 -8.90 -7.62 10.96
CA ASP A 190 -9.04 -9.08 11.14
C ASP A 190 -7.69 -9.75 11.41
N VAL A 191 -6.59 -9.02 11.24
CA VAL A 191 -5.21 -9.49 11.49
C VAL A 191 -4.66 -8.95 12.80
N PHE A 192 -4.99 -7.73 13.20
CA PHE A 192 -4.49 -7.10 14.43
C PHE A 192 -5.59 -6.86 15.47
N ASP A 193 -5.25 -6.98 16.75
CA ASP A 193 -6.20 -6.88 17.86
C ASP A 193 -6.73 -5.45 18.09
N ARG A 194 -5.97 -4.43 17.68
CA ARG A 194 -6.37 -3.02 17.68
C ARG A 194 -6.05 -2.33 16.36
N VAL A 195 -7.10 -1.92 15.65
CA VAL A 195 -7.05 -0.94 14.56
C VAL A 195 -8.22 -0.01 14.77
N ASP A 196 -7.98 1.22 15.24
CA ASP A 196 -9.03 2.17 15.65
C ASP A 196 -10.02 2.44 14.50
N VAL A 197 -9.50 2.56 13.28
CA VAL A 197 -10.32 2.73 12.07
C VAL A 197 -9.75 1.89 10.95
N ASP A 198 -10.54 0.93 10.45
CA ASP A 198 -10.20 0.15 9.25
C ASP A 198 -11.20 0.47 8.13
N ALA A 199 -10.83 1.43 7.28
CA ALA A 199 -11.77 2.11 6.40
C ALA A 199 -11.60 1.71 4.93
N GLU A 200 -12.68 1.18 4.36
CA GLU A 200 -12.77 1.01 2.92
C GLU A 200 -12.83 2.39 2.21
N TYR A 201 -12.06 2.51 1.13
CA TYR A 201 -11.92 3.69 0.29
C TYR A 201 -11.87 3.29 -1.18
N ASP A 202 -13.01 3.34 -1.85
CA ASP A 202 -13.08 3.21 -3.31
C ASP A 202 -12.33 4.37 -3.97
N THR A 203 -11.19 4.13 -4.63
CA THR A 203 -10.40 5.14 -5.35
C THR A 203 -11.06 5.61 -6.65
N ARG A 204 -12.15 4.96 -7.08
CA ARG A 204 -12.89 5.15 -8.32
C ARG A 204 -12.06 4.90 -9.57
N THR A 205 -11.11 3.98 -9.47
CA THR A 205 -10.25 3.58 -10.58
C THR A 205 -10.16 2.05 -10.68
N PHE A 206 -9.34 1.53 -11.58
CA PHE A 206 -9.20 0.10 -11.80
C PHE A 206 -8.00 -0.48 -11.04
N VAL A 207 -8.00 -1.80 -10.89
CA VAL A 207 -7.19 -2.60 -9.96
C VAL A 207 -5.74 -2.18 -9.70
N VAL A 208 -4.97 -1.87 -10.75
CA VAL A 208 -3.55 -1.48 -10.57
C VAL A 208 -3.40 0.02 -10.37
N LYS A 209 -4.28 0.82 -10.99
CA LYS A 209 -4.23 2.27 -10.87
C LYS A 209 -4.65 2.72 -9.49
N SER A 210 -5.67 2.08 -8.90
CA SER A 210 -6.18 2.39 -7.55
C SER A 210 -5.07 2.53 -6.53
N HIS A 211 -4.08 1.63 -6.61
CA HIS A 211 -2.95 1.64 -5.72
C HIS A 211 -2.24 2.98 -5.59
N SER A 212 -2.12 3.76 -6.68
CA SER A 212 -1.40 5.03 -6.67
C SER A 212 -2.29 6.27 -6.49
N GLU A 213 -3.59 6.12 -6.26
CA GLU A 213 -4.56 7.22 -6.36
C GLU A 213 -5.08 7.75 -5.02
N TYR A 214 -4.73 7.15 -3.89
CA TYR A 214 -5.21 7.58 -2.56
C TYR A 214 -4.89 9.06 -2.29
N PHE A 215 -3.61 9.41 -2.21
CA PHE A 215 -3.14 10.75 -1.83
C PHE A 215 -3.29 11.81 -2.94
N LYS A 216 -3.79 11.43 -4.12
CA LYS A 216 -4.06 12.39 -5.21
C LYS A 216 -5.44 13.02 -5.13
N GLN A 217 -6.26 12.60 -4.17
CA GLN A 217 -7.68 12.93 -4.14
C GLN A 217 -8.01 13.75 -2.89
N ALA A 218 -8.57 14.95 -3.07
CA ALA A 218 -8.97 15.82 -1.96
C ALA A 218 -9.88 15.11 -0.94
N ARG A 219 -10.82 14.30 -1.43
CA ARG A 219 -11.73 13.50 -0.60
C ARG A 219 -11.02 12.51 0.34
N PHE A 220 -9.80 12.09 0.01
CA PHE A 220 -9.00 11.25 0.91
C PHE A 220 -8.68 12.03 2.19
N TYR A 221 -8.15 13.25 2.02
CA TYR A 221 -7.77 14.12 3.13
C TYR A 221 -8.98 14.59 3.95
N GLU A 222 -10.10 14.92 3.29
CA GLU A 222 -11.36 15.27 3.97
C GLU A 222 -11.86 14.10 4.84
N ARG A 223 -11.87 12.88 4.28
CA ARG A 223 -12.29 11.67 4.99
C ARG A 223 -11.31 11.26 6.09
N LEU A 224 -10.02 11.48 5.89
CA LEU A 224 -8.99 11.22 6.89
C LEU A 224 -9.14 12.20 8.05
N ARG A 225 -9.30 13.50 7.78
CA ARG A 225 -9.52 14.51 8.81
C ARG A 225 -10.74 14.19 9.68
N ALA A 226 -11.87 13.87 9.05
CA ALA A 226 -13.08 13.49 9.77
C ALA A 226 -12.91 12.25 10.67
N ARG A 227 -12.00 11.33 10.32
CA ARG A 227 -11.67 10.17 11.16
C ARG A 227 -10.77 10.54 12.31
N ILE A 228 -9.77 11.39 12.06
CA ILE A 228 -8.87 11.91 13.09
C ILE A 228 -9.67 12.67 14.16
N ASP A 229 -10.67 13.46 13.75
CA ASP A 229 -11.55 14.19 14.67
C ASP A 229 -12.47 13.30 15.51
N ALA A 230 -12.56 12.00 15.19
CA ALA A 230 -13.39 11.02 15.87
C ALA A 230 -12.61 10.02 16.73
N LEU A 231 -11.28 10.12 16.77
CA LEU A 231 -10.41 9.37 17.68
C LEU A 231 -10.43 10.02 19.07
#